data_AF-A0A9P9J9W8-F1
#
_entry.id   AF-A0A9P9J9W8-F1
#
_cell.length_a   1.000
_cell.length_b   1.000
_cell.length_c   1.000
_cell.angle_alpha   90.00
_cell.angle_beta   90.00
_cell.angle_gamma   90.00
#
_symmetry.space_group_name_H-M   'P 1'
#
loop_
_entity.id
_entity.type
_entity.pdbx_description
1 polymer ?
#
loop_
_entity_poly.entity_id
_entity_poly.type
_entity_poly.pdbx_seq_one_letter_code
_entity_poly.pdbx_strand_id
1 'polypeptide(L)'
;MAMDAATGARLLGEIEEASLEEMLHGVRSALTLDLDSTLPDNKASAQVPIQAAKPTHMRPLDQLAARRFQNTKTAGVSLSGRHLPLLYKIISTLVSPPSLHALLVIDLDGRFDATRLTCDESHLHHVYVQRPARSSLERLRAVVSEAEGFMLYGNGAHTSAARQWWGTVVVGGIGAGDIAAGWKGWLRVDREHIRGFALGISAEEAMEQRRWRQDAVDTAGWAATSDWGGFFFNDVDDRDDDNEHHGDEGESQL
;
A
#
# COMPACT_ATOMS: atom_id res chain seq x y z
N MET A 1 29.01 33.79 -19.37
CA MET A 1 28.15 33.25 -18.29
C MET A 1 26.72 33.19 -18.82
N ALA A 2 26.29 32.03 -19.28
CA ALA A 2 24.89 31.65 -19.54
C ALA A 2 24.89 30.22 -20.09
N MET A 3 25.14 29.22 -19.24
CA MET A 3 24.97 27.79 -19.57
C MET A 3 24.67 26.99 -18.30
N ASP A 4 23.58 27.33 -17.60
CA ASP A 4 23.09 26.48 -16.49
C ASP A 4 21.56 26.43 -16.34
N ALA A 5 20.80 27.12 -17.19
CA ALA A 5 19.33 27.10 -17.13
C ALA A 5 18.69 26.06 -18.09
N ALA A 6 19.47 25.46 -19.00
CA ALA A 6 18.92 24.58 -20.05
C ALA A 6 18.85 23.09 -19.65
N THR A 7 19.53 22.67 -18.59
CA THR A 7 19.63 21.25 -18.18
C THR A 7 18.53 20.85 -17.20
N GLY A 8 17.85 21.80 -16.56
CA GLY A 8 16.84 21.54 -15.52
C GLY A 8 15.40 21.29 -16.02
N ALA A 9 15.10 21.56 -17.30
CA ALA A 9 13.73 21.47 -17.83
C ALA A 9 13.39 20.13 -18.51
N ARG A 10 14.35 19.20 -18.63
CA ARG A 10 14.17 17.89 -19.31
C ARG A 10 14.04 16.68 -18.39
N LEU A 11 13.96 16.89 -17.07
CA LEU A 11 13.80 15.81 -16.07
C LEU A 11 12.40 15.75 -15.43
N LEU A 12 11.42 16.45 -15.99
CA LEU A 12 10.01 16.41 -15.54
C LEU A 12 9.02 16.17 -16.69
N GLY A 13 9.50 15.65 -17.82
CA GLY A 13 8.65 15.16 -18.89
C GLY A 13 8.65 13.64 -18.87
N GLU A 14 7.46 13.06 -18.89
CA GLU A 14 7.18 11.63 -19.06
C GLU A 14 7.31 10.81 -17.76
N ILE A 15 6.33 10.99 -16.86
CA ILE A 15 5.79 9.80 -16.19
C ILE A 15 5.14 8.99 -17.32
N GLU A 16 5.85 7.98 -17.80
CA GLU A 16 5.29 7.01 -18.75
C GLU A 16 4.05 6.40 -18.08
N GLU A 17 2.88 6.70 -18.65
CA GLU A 17 1.60 6.13 -18.24
C GLU A 17 1.64 4.63 -18.55
N ALA A 18 2.07 3.82 -17.56
CA ALA A 18 2.11 2.38 -17.73
C ALA A 18 0.70 1.89 -18.09
N SER A 19 0.57 1.28 -19.26
CA SER A 19 -0.74 0.77 -19.69
C SER A 19 -1.18 -0.37 -18.76
N LEU A 20 -2.49 -0.57 -18.61
CA LEU A 20 -3.02 -1.68 -17.82
C LEU A 20 -2.40 -3.03 -18.25
N GLU A 21 -2.12 -3.20 -19.54
CA GLU A 21 -1.45 -4.38 -20.10
C GLU A 21 -0.02 -4.55 -19.59
N GLU A 22 0.75 -3.46 -19.45
CA GLU A 22 2.11 -3.47 -18.90
C GLU A 22 2.11 -3.78 -17.40
N MET A 23 1.14 -3.24 -16.65
CA MET A 23 0.97 -3.54 -15.22
C MET A 23 0.65 -5.02 -15.01
N LEU A 24 -0.20 -5.59 -15.87
CA LEU A 24 -0.59 -7.01 -15.82
C LEU A 24 0.52 -7.94 -16.30
N HIS A 25 1.30 -7.50 -17.29
CA HIS A 25 2.53 -8.18 -17.70
C HIS A 25 3.53 -8.25 -16.53
N GLY A 26 3.64 -7.19 -15.73
CA GLY A 26 4.44 -7.16 -14.50
C GLY A 26 4.00 -8.22 -13.48
N VAL A 27 2.70 -8.34 -13.20
CA VAL A 27 2.16 -9.36 -12.28
C VAL A 27 2.40 -10.77 -12.82
N ARG A 28 2.12 -11.01 -14.11
CA ARG A 28 2.36 -12.30 -14.77
C ARG A 28 3.85 -12.68 -14.74
N SER A 29 4.74 -11.72 -14.94
CA SER A 29 6.20 -11.91 -14.90
C SER A 29 6.70 -12.22 -13.49
N ALA A 30 6.23 -11.48 -12.47
CA ALA A 30 6.55 -11.75 -11.06
C ALA A 30 6.09 -13.15 -10.61
N LEU A 31 4.90 -13.57 -11.04
CA LEU A 31 4.39 -14.93 -10.84
C LEU A 31 5.19 -16.01 -11.58
N THR A 32 5.99 -15.66 -12.59
CA THR A 32 6.75 -16.62 -13.41
C THR A 32 8.20 -16.73 -12.93
N LEU A 33 8.81 -15.63 -12.49
CA LEU A 33 10.17 -15.62 -11.91
C LEU A 33 10.28 -16.50 -10.64
N ASP A 34 9.18 -16.69 -9.90
CA ASP A 34 9.18 -17.51 -8.67
C ASP A 34 9.21 -19.03 -8.98
N LEU A 35 8.92 -19.46 -10.21
CA LEU A 35 9.00 -20.87 -10.65
C LEU A 35 10.42 -21.28 -11.08
N ASP A 36 11.21 -20.35 -11.60
CA ASP A 36 12.48 -20.67 -12.28
C ASP A 36 13.68 -20.86 -11.32
N SER A 37 13.45 -20.83 -10.01
CA SER A 37 14.49 -21.09 -9.01
C SER A 37 14.94 -22.56 -8.92
N THR A 38 14.54 -23.44 -9.85
CA THR A 38 14.87 -24.88 -9.82
C THR A 38 15.38 -25.52 -11.11
N LEU A 39 15.59 -24.83 -12.23
CA LEU A 39 16.23 -25.41 -13.43
C LEU A 39 17.14 -24.41 -14.16
N PRO A 40 18.34 -24.82 -14.65
CA PRO A 40 19.10 -24.01 -15.57
C PRO A 40 18.63 -24.33 -16.99
N ASP A 41 18.06 -23.37 -17.73
CA ASP A 41 18.35 -23.33 -19.16
C ASP A 41 18.01 -22.02 -19.87
N ASN A 42 18.92 -21.71 -20.80
CA ASN A 42 18.95 -20.55 -21.67
C ASN A 42 17.66 -20.38 -22.49
N LYS A 43 16.83 -19.40 -22.12
CA LYS A 43 16.05 -18.62 -23.08
C LYS A 43 16.16 -17.16 -22.69
N ALA A 44 16.48 -16.30 -23.66
CA ALA A 44 16.62 -14.87 -23.48
C ALA A 44 15.39 -14.32 -22.75
N SER A 45 15.54 -14.07 -21.44
CA SER A 45 14.56 -13.32 -20.67
C SER A 45 14.38 -11.99 -21.37
N ALA A 46 13.19 -11.75 -21.91
CA ALA A 46 12.76 -10.39 -22.20
C ALA A 46 12.99 -9.61 -20.90
N GLN A 47 13.98 -8.72 -20.91
CA GLN A 47 14.28 -7.87 -19.77
C GLN A 47 13.10 -6.93 -19.62
N VAL A 48 12.06 -7.37 -18.91
CA VAL A 48 11.04 -6.47 -18.40
C VAL A 48 11.79 -5.51 -17.49
N PRO A 49 11.79 -4.19 -17.79
CA PRO A 49 12.43 -3.22 -16.92
C PRO A 49 11.88 -3.42 -15.50
N ILE A 50 12.76 -3.63 -14.52
CA ILE A 50 12.31 -3.70 -13.13
C ILE A 50 11.89 -2.29 -12.75
N GLN A 51 10.59 -2.01 -12.82
CA GLN A 51 10.03 -0.71 -12.50
C GLN A 51 10.03 -0.49 -10.99
N ALA A 52 10.19 0.76 -10.56
CA ALA A 52 10.06 1.11 -9.14
C ALA A 52 8.63 0.79 -8.65
N ALA A 53 8.46 0.67 -7.32
CA ALA A 53 7.12 0.54 -6.76
C ALA A 53 6.25 1.74 -7.14
N LYS A 54 4.99 1.48 -7.48
CA LYS A 54 4.02 2.55 -7.79
C LYS A 54 3.79 3.44 -6.57
N PRO A 55 3.59 4.75 -6.78
CA PRO A 55 3.35 5.68 -5.68
C PRO A 55 2.07 5.28 -4.94
N THR A 56 2.17 5.14 -3.63
CA THR A 56 1.04 4.88 -2.73
C THR A 56 0.39 6.16 -2.23
N HIS A 57 1.00 7.32 -2.55
CA HIS A 57 0.68 8.64 -2.00
C HIS A 57 0.84 8.72 -0.47
N MET A 58 1.47 7.72 0.14
CA MET A 58 1.96 7.76 1.51
C MET A 58 3.45 8.08 1.47
N ARG A 59 3.82 9.36 1.63
CA ARG A 59 5.21 9.83 1.55
C ARG A 59 6.21 8.94 2.32
N PRO A 60 5.95 8.52 3.58
CA PRO A 60 6.89 7.66 4.31
C PRO A 60 7.10 6.29 3.66
N LEU A 61 6.04 5.69 3.11
CA LEU A 61 6.08 4.39 2.44
C LEU A 61 6.80 4.49 1.09
N ASP A 62 6.48 5.52 0.29
CA ASP A 62 7.09 5.72 -1.02
C ASP A 62 8.60 5.98 -0.91
N GLN A 63 9.03 6.73 0.10
CA GLN A 63 10.45 6.94 0.39
C GLN A 63 11.18 5.66 0.82
N LEU A 64 10.53 4.78 1.59
CA LEU A 64 11.12 3.49 1.98
C LEU A 64 11.22 2.55 0.77
N ALA A 65 10.17 2.48 -0.05
CA ALA A 65 10.17 1.69 -1.27
C ALA A 65 11.25 2.16 -2.25
N ALA A 66 11.41 3.48 -2.42
CA ALA A 66 12.47 4.08 -3.24
C ALA A 66 13.88 3.73 -2.70
N ARG A 67 14.10 3.86 -1.39
CA ARG A 67 15.37 3.47 -0.75
C ARG A 67 15.68 1.99 -0.97
N ARG A 68 14.70 1.11 -0.79
CA ARG A 68 14.86 -0.33 -1.04
C ARG A 68 15.18 -0.61 -2.51
N PHE A 69 14.45 0.01 -3.44
CA PHE A 69 14.68 -0.18 -4.87
C PHE A 69 16.08 0.26 -5.28
N GLN A 70 16.57 1.39 -4.76
CA GLN A 70 17.93 1.86 -5.02
C GLN A 70 19.00 0.83 -4.61
N ASN A 71 18.82 0.17 -3.46
CA ASN A 71 19.77 -0.80 -2.89
C ASN A 71 19.66 -2.20 -3.49
N THR A 72 18.45 -2.69 -3.75
CA THR A 72 18.19 -4.10 -4.09
C THR A 72 17.83 -4.32 -5.54
N LYS A 73 17.44 -3.26 -6.27
CA LYS A 73 16.81 -3.34 -7.60
C LYS A 73 15.61 -4.28 -7.64
N THR A 74 14.88 -4.41 -6.53
CA THR A 74 13.65 -5.19 -6.46
C THR A 74 12.45 -4.26 -6.28
N ALA A 75 11.44 -4.45 -7.13
CA ALA A 75 10.21 -3.68 -7.14
C ALA A 75 9.23 -4.10 -6.03
N GLY A 76 8.14 -3.34 -5.90
CA GLY A 76 6.97 -3.71 -5.11
C GLY A 76 7.09 -3.52 -3.60
N VAL A 77 5.93 -3.36 -2.97
CA VAL A 77 5.80 -3.28 -1.50
C VAL A 77 5.35 -4.64 -0.99
N SER A 78 6.12 -5.26 -0.09
CA SER A 78 5.75 -6.52 0.53
C SER A 78 5.69 -6.37 2.04
N LEU A 79 4.49 -6.53 2.60
CA LEU A 79 4.15 -6.32 3.99
C LEU A 79 4.15 -7.64 4.77
N SER A 80 4.61 -7.61 6.02
CA SER A 80 4.56 -8.72 6.96
C SER A 80 4.06 -8.29 8.35
N GLY A 81 3.86 -9.26 9.24
CA GLY A 81 3.34 -8.99 10.59
C GLY A 81 1.83 -8.68 10.57
N ARG A 82 1.40 -7.71 11.35
CA ARG A 82 0.02 -7.21 11.42
C ARG A 82 -0.26 -6.22 10.27
N HIS A 83 -0.19 -6.68 9.03
CA HIS A 83 -0.19 -5.82 7.83
C HIS A 83 -1.53 -5.15 7.48
N LEU A 84 -2.67 -5.68 7.95
CA LEU A 84 -4.00 -5.21 7.55
C LEU A 84 -4.27 -3.72 7.82
N PRO A 85 -3.91 -3.13 8.98
CA PRO A 85 -4.10 -1.70 9.24
C PRO A 85 -3.39 -0.81 8.21
N LEU A 86 -2.11 -1.12 7.90
CA LEU A 86 -1.38 -0.37 6.88
C LEU A 86 -2.03 -0.54 5.50
N LEU A 87 -2.48 -1.76 5.19
CA LEU A 87 -3.16 -2.06 3.92
C LEU A 87 -4.48 -1.31 3.78
N TYR A 88 -5.28 -1.20 4.85
CA TYR A 88 -6.49 -0.39 4.86
C TYR A 88 -6.17 1.10 4.69
N LYS A 89 -5.12 1.60 5.35
CA LYS A 89 -4.68 2.99 5.16
C LYS A 89 -4.26 3.26 3.72
N ILE A 90 -3.40 2.42 3.13
CA ILE A 90 -2.97 2.54 1.73
C ILE A 90 -4.18 2.53 0.78
N ILE A 91 -5.07 1.53 0.90
CA ILE A 91 -6.24 1.43 0.01
C ILE A 91 -7.14 2.65 0.15
N SER A 92 -7.40 3.09 1.38
CA SER A 92 -8.23 4.28 1.64
C SER A 92 -7.62 5.54 1.03
N THR A 93 -6.30 5.73 1.14
CA THR A 93 -5.56 6.84 0.50
C THR A 93 -5.64 6.79 -1.03
N LEU A 94 -5.57 5.60 -1.62
CA LEU A 94 -5.57 5.44 -3.07
C LEU A 94 -6.95 5.71 -3.69
N VAL A 95 -8.04 5.28 -3.05
CA VAL A 95 -9.40 5.39 -3.62
C VAL A 95 -10.11 6.70 -3.28
N SER A 96 -9.61 7.45 -2.30
CA SER A 96 -10.15 8.75 -1.89
C SER A 96 -9.49 9.90 -2.65
N PRO A 97 -10.08 11.12 -2.65
CA PRO A 97 -9.38 12.32 -3.08
C PRO A 97 -8.06 12.51 -2.30
N PRO A 98 -7.01 13.05 -2.95
CA PRO A 98 -6.96 13.49 -4.35
C PRO A 98 -6.68 12.38 -5.36
N SER A 99 -6.35 11.16 -4.90
CA SER A 99 -5.83 10.07 -5.72
C SER A 99 -6.88 9.44 -6.64
N LEU A 100 -8.11 9.22 -6.14
CA LEU A 100 -9.27 8.73 -6.90
C LEU A 100 -8.97 7.53 -7.83
N HIS A 101 -8.22 6.54 -7.34
CA HIS A 101 -7.93 5.32 -8.09
C HIS A 101 -9.03 4.26 -7.95
N ALA A 102 -8.97 3.27 -8.83
CA ALA A 102 -9.55 1.95 -8.65
C ALA A 102 -8.46 0.88 -8.44
N LEU A 103 -8.74 -0.17 -7.67
CA LEU A 103 -7.78 -1.24 -7.39
C LEU A 103 -8.42 -2.62 -7.14
N LEU A 104 -7.63 -3.68 -7.33
CA LEU A 104 -8.03 -5.09 -7.12
C LEU A 104 -7.39 -5.59 -5.84
N VAL A 105 -8.19 -6.13 -4.94
CA VAL A 105 -7.75 -6.88 -3.77
C VAL A 105 -7.99 -8.37 -4.03
N ILE A 106 -6.94 -9.17 -4.01
CA ILE A 106 -7.03 -10.63 -4.02
C ILE A 106 -6.78 -11.13 -2.60
N ASP A 107 -7.85 -11.57 -1.94
CA ASP A 107 -7.83 -12.00 -0.54
C ASP A 107 -7.81 -13.53 -0.46
N LEU A 108 -6.60 -14.08 -0.43
CA LEU A 108 -6.33 -15.52 -0.37
C LEU A 108 -6.56 -16.09 1.04
N ASP A 109 -6.37 -15.26 2.07
CA ASP A 109 -6.51 -15.68 3.47
C ASP A 109 -7.94 -15.47 4.01
N GLY A 110 -8.81 -14.77 3.27
CA GLY A 110 -10.17 -14.44 3.68
C GLY A 110 -10.23 -13.43 4.83
N ARG A 111 -9.17 -12.62 5.01
CA ARG A 111 -9.01 -11.73 6.17
C ARG A 111 -9.20 -10.25 5.84
N PHE A 112 -9.24 -9.91 4.57
CA PHE A 112 -9.50 -8.53 4.15
C PHE A 112 -10.95 -8.18 4.47
N ASP A 113 -11.20 -7.05 5.13
CA ASP A 113 -12.53 -6.59 5.49
C ASP A 113 -12.74 -5.17 4.98
N ALA A 114 -13.59 -5.03 3.95
CA ALA A 114 -13.83 -3.75 3.28
C ALA A 114 -14.47 -2.71 4.22
N THR A 115 -15.15 -3.14 5.30
CA THR A 115 -15.77 -2.21 6.26
C THR A 115 -14.74 -1.48 7.13
N ARG A 116 -13.46 -1.87 7.05
CA ARG A 116 -12.36 -1.21 7.76
C ARG A 116 -11.68 -0.11 6.93
N LEU A 117 -12.11 0.09 5.69
CA LEU A 117 -11.67 1.22 4.89
C LEU A 117 -12.29 2.51 5.44
N THR A 118 -11.50 3.58 5.48
CA THR A 118 -11.89 4.88 6.06
C THR A 118 -12.28 5.90 4.98
N CYS A 119 -12.56 5.44 3.77
CA CYS A 119 -13.06 6.25 2.66
C CYS A 119 -14.58 6.30 2.66
N ASP A 120 -15.14 7.33 2.01
CA ASP A 120 -16.59 7.46 1.88
C ASP A 120 -17.17 6.31 1.05
N GLU A 121 -18.44 5.96 1.29
CA GLU A 121 -19.10 4.81 0.65
C GLU A 121 -19.05 4.87 -0.89
N SER A 122 -19.12 6.07 -1.46
CA SER A 122 -18.99 6.30 -2.90
C SER A 122 -17.63 5.84 -3.47
N HIS A 123 -16.57 5.83 -2.66
CA HIS A 123 -15.24 5.38 -3.05
C HIS A 123 -15.06 3.85 -2.91
N LEU A 124 -15.89 3.18 -2.10
CA LEU A 124 -15.82 1.72 -1.94
C LEU A 124 -16.17 0.95 -3.21
N HIS A 125 -17.00 1.53 -4.09
CA HIS A 125 -17.34 0.95 -5.39
C HIS A 125 -16.14 0.78 -6.35
N HIS A 126 -14.97 1.29 -5.97
CA HIS A 126 -13.75 1.25 -6.76
C HIS A 126 -12.69 0.30 -6.18
N VAL A 127 -13.04 -0.43 -5.10
CA VAL A 127 -12.23 -1.50 -4.52
C VAL A 127 -12.88 -2.83 -4.90
N TYR A 128 -12.27 -3.53 -5.84
CA TYR A 128 -12.76 -4.84 -6.29
C TYR A 128 -12.11 -5.93 -5.47
N VAL A 129 -12.89 -6.75 -4.77
CA VAL A 129 -12.36 -7.81 -3.90
C VAL A 129 -12.65 -9.18 -4.50
N GLN A 130 -11.60 -9.97 -4.70
CA GLN A 130 -11.67 -11.36 -5.15
C GLN A 130 -11.19 -12.28 -4.05
N ARG A 131 -12.02 -13.25 -3.65
CA ARG A 131 -11.70 -14.27 -2.63
C ARG A 131 -11.74 -15.67 -3.22
N PRO A 132 -10.65 -16.12 -3.88
CA PRO A 132 -10.63 -17.44 -4.49
C PRO A 132 -10.61 -18.53 -3.42
N ALA A 133 -11.45 -19.56 -3.58
CA ALA A 133 -11.56 -20.66 -2.61
C ALA A 133 -10.30 -21.54 -2.47
N ARG A 134 -9.29 -21.37 -3.34
CA ARG A 134 -8.02 -22.10 -3.29
C ARG A 134 -6.88 -21.20 -3.71
N SER A 135 -5.76 -21.27 -3.00
CA SER A 135 -4.52 -20.56 -3.31
C SER A 135 -3.59 -21.45 -4.14
N SER A 136 -3.81 -21.52 -5.46
CA SER A 136 -2.81 -22.06 -6.40
C SER A 136 -2.35 -20.96 -7.35
N LEU A 137 -1.11 -21.04 -7.83
CA LEU A 137 -0.52 -20.02 -8.69
C LEU A 137 -1.27 -19.88 -10.02
N GLU A 138 -1.64 -21.00 -10.65
CA GLU A 138 -2.45 -21.01 -11.86
C GLU A 138 -3.82 -20.35 -11.64
N ARG A 139 -4.42 -20.57 -10.47
CA ARG A 139 -5.68 -19.94 -10.10
C ARG A 139 -5.50 -18.45 -9.84
N LEU A 140 -4.39 -18.03 -9.23
CA LEU A 140 -4.09 -16.61 -9.06
C LEU A 140 -3.93 -15.91 -10.42
N ARG A 141 -3.24 -16.54 -11.38
CA ARG A 141 -3.15 -16.04 -12.77
C ARG A 141 -4.52 -15.96 -13.43
N ALA A 142 -5.36 -16.99 -13.26
CA ALA A 142 -6.72 -16.99 -13.80
C ALA A 142 -7.59 -15.90 -13.18
N VAL A 143 -7.51 -15.70 -11.85
CA VAL A 143 -8.24 -14.65 -11.12
C VAL A 143 -7.80 -13.26 -11.57
N VAL A 144 -6.49 -13.04 -11.78
CA VAL A 144 -5.99 -11.76 -12.32
C VAL A 144 -6.53 -11.53 -13.73
N SER A 145 -6.49 -12.55 -14.60
CA SER A 145 -7.03 -12.43 -15.97
C SER A 145 -8.56 -12.29 -16.02
N GLU A 146 -9.30 -12.91 -15.10
CA GLU A 146 -10.76 -12.77 -14.98
C GLU A 146 -11.12 -11.40 -14.45
N ALA A 147 -10.40 -10.92 -13.44
CA ALA A 147 -10.54 -9.56 -12.94
C ALA A 147 -10.22 -8.55 -14.04
N GLU A 148 -9.19 -8.77 -14.86
CA GLU A 148 -8.88 -7.95 -16.04
C GLU A 148 -10.08 -7.89 -17.01
N GLY A 149 -10.65 -9.04 -17.40
CA GLY A 149 -11.80 -9.09 -18.30
C GLY A 149 -13.05 -8.39 -17.72
N PHE A 150 -13.31 -8.60 -16.42
CA PHE A 150 -14.39 -7.92 -15.72
C PHE A 150 -14.16 -6.41 -15.63
N MET A 151 -12.92 -5.97 -15.41
CA MET A 151 -12.58 -4.56 -15.28
C MET A 151 -12.63 -3.82 -16.61
N LEU A 152 -12.23 -4.48 -17.70
CA LEU A 152 -12.22 -3.90 -19.06
C LEU A 152 -13.59 -3.90 -19.72
N TYR A 153 -14.37 -4.97 -19.54
CA TYR A 153 -15.58 -5.22 -20.32
C TYR A 153 -16.82 -5.43 -19.45
N GLY A 154 -16.66 -5.58 -18.14
CA GLY A 154 -17.77 -5.82 -17.22
C GLY A 154 -18.59 -4.58 -17.00
N ASN A 155 -19.92 -4.74 -17.08
CA ASN A 155 -20.87 -3.67 -16.81
C ASN A 155 -20.74 -3.13 -15.37
N GLY A 156 -20.31 -3.97 -14.41
CA GLY A 156 -20.07 -3.57 -13.02
C GLY A 156 -18.83 -2.70 -12.81
N ALA A 157 -17.85 -2.75 -13.72
CA ALA A 157 -16.64 -1.93 -13.64
C ALA A 157 -16.79 -0.54 -14.26
N HIS A 158 -17.88 -0.30 -15.01
CA HIS A 158 -18.16 1.00 -15.65
C HIS A 158 -18.25 2.14 -14.63
N THR A 159 -18.69 1.86 -13.39
CA THR A 159 -18.69 2.84 -12.30
C THR A 159 -17.29 3.43 -12.05
N SER A 160 -16.23 2.67 -12.33
CA SER A 160 -14.83 3.09 -12.21
C SER A 160 -14.21 3.64 -13.49
N ALA A 161 -14.96 3.77 -14.60
CA ALA A 161 -14.41 4.16 -15.90
C ALA A 161 -13.72 5.54 -15.91
N ALA A 162 -14.10 6.44 -15.01
CA ALA A 162 -13.50 7.76 -14.86
C ALA A 162 -12.25 7.78 -13.94
N ARG A 163 -11.86 6.63 -13.38
CA ARG A 163 -10.74 6.52 -12.44
C ARG A 163 -9.57 5.77 -13.05
N GLN A 164 -8.37 6.22 -12.70
CA GLN A 164 -7.16 5.51 -13.09
C GLN A 164 -7.05 4.20 -12.30
N TRP A 165 -6.63 3.14 -12.98
CA TRP A 165 -6.25 1.89 -12.33
C TRP A 165 -4.91 2.05 -11.62
N TRP A 166 -4.86 1.71 -10.34
CA TRP A 166 -3.61 1.75 -9.59
C TRP A 166 -2.84 0.43 -9.66
N GLY A 167 -3.51 -0.71 -9.45
CA GLY A 167 -2.82 -1.98 -9.36
C GLY A 167 -3.52 -3.07 -8.55
N THR A 168 -2.75 -4.11 -8.25
CA THR A 168 -3.22 -5.29 -7.51
C THR A 168 -2.60 -5.35 -6.12
N VAL A 169 -3.46 -5.54 -5.12
CA VAL A 169 -3.11 -5.82 -3.73
C VAL A 169 -3.42 -7.28 -3.45
N VAL A 170 -2.43 -8.06 -2.99
CA VAL A 170 -2.62 -9.47 -2.65
C VAL A 170 -2.46 -9.68 -1.15
N VAL A 171 -3.48 -10.27 -0.53
CA VAL A 171 -3.53 -10.58 0.90
C VAL A 171 -3.44 -12.09 1.07
N GLY A 172 -2.37 -12.54 1.70
CA GLY A 172 -2.04 -13.96 1.88
C GLY A 172 -1.15 -14.53 0.78
N GLY A 173 -0.65 -15.75 1.02
CA GLY A 173 0.14 -16.51 0.05
C GLY A 173 1.57 -16.01 -0.21
N ILE A 174 2.12 -16.41 -1.37
CA ILE A 174 3.46 -16.04 -1.85
C ILE A 174 3.31 -14.88 -2.86
N GLY A 175 4.12 -13.84 -2.67
CA GLY A 175 3.88 -12.49 -3.17
C GLY A 175 3.88 -12.35 -4.68
N ALA A 176 2.79 -11.81 -5.19
CA ALA A 176 2.71 -11.19 -6.51
C ALA A 176 1.69 -10.07 -6.46
N GLY A 177 1.96 -8.95 -7.10
CA GLY A 177 1.13 -7.74 -7.02
C GLY A 177 1.98 -6.50 -6.78
N ASP A 178 1.37 -5.33 -6.92
CA ASP A 178 2.00 -4.05 -6.62
C ASP A 178 2.23 -3.90 -5.10
N ILE A 179 1.26 -4.39 -4.32
CA ILE A 179 1.40 -4.64 -2.89
C ILE A 179 1.10 -6.12 -2.62
N ALA A 180 2.01 -6.80 -1.93
CA ALA A 180 1.78 -8.13 -1.39
C ALA A 180 1.81 -8.06 0.14
N ALA A 181 0.91 -8.77 0.81
CA ALA A 181 0.85 -8.85 2.26
C ALA A 181 0.82 -10.31 2.68
N GLY A 182 1.83 -10.75 3.41
CA GLY A 182 1.96 -12.16 3.78
C GLY A 182 3.08 -12.41 4.78
N TRP A 183 3.44 -13.67 4.97
CA TRP A 183 4.43 -14.06 5.98
C TRP A 183 5.87 -13.66 5.64
N LYS A 184 6.18 -13.35 4.36
CA LYS A 184 7.54 -13.07 3.86
C LYS A 184 7.69 -11.66 3.25
N GLY A 185 7.15 -10.65 3.93
CA GLY A 185 7.28 -9.24 3.54
C GLY A 185 8.48 -8.52 4.16
N TRP A 186 9.04 -7.57 3.40
CA TRP A 186 10.21 -6.77 3.78
C TRP A 186 9.87 -5.61 4.73
N LEU A 187 8.61 -5.17 4.76
CA LEU A 187 8.11 -4.15 5.67
C LEU A 187 7.22 -4.80 6.73
N ARG A 188 7.70 -4.88 7.97
CA ARG A 188 6.98 -5.49 9.08
C ARG A 188 6.10 -4.46 9.77
N VAL A 189 4.82 -4.76 9.90
CA VAL A 189 3.86 -3.94 10.63
C VAL A 189 3.58 -4.58 11.99
N ASP A 190 3.76 -3.82 13.06
CA ASP A 190 3.40 -4.21 14.43
C ASP A 190 2.66 -3.06 15.12
N ARG A 191 2.05 -3.34 16.27
CA ARG A 191 1.60 -2.25 17.15
C ARG A 191 2.81 -1.48 17.65
N GLU A 192 2.67 -0.16 17.74
CA GLU A 192 3.68 0.69 18.34
C GLU A 192 4.07 0.13 19.72
N HIS A 193 5.37 0.07 19.97
CA HIS A 193 5.88 -0.53 21.19
C HIS A 193 5.58 0.37 22.38
N ILE A 194 4.62 -0.06 23.21
CA ILE A 194 4.38 0.55 24.50
C ILE A 194 5.29 -0.15 25.49
N ARG A 195 6.16 0.63 26.15
CA ARG A 195 7.07 0.11 27.18
C ARG A 195 6.28 -0.77 28.15
N GLY A 196 6.82 -1.93 28.50
CA GLY A 196 6.21 -2.83 29.49
C GLY A 196 6.27 -2.28 30.92
N PHE A 197 5.73 -3.03 31.87
CA PHE A 197 5.92 -2.75 33.29
C PHE A 197 7.42 -2.72 33.65
N ALA A 198 7.80 -1.82 34.57
CA ALA A 198 9.16 -1.79 35.06
C ALA A 198 9.50 -3.10 35.78
N LEU A 199 10.71 -3.59 35.58
CA LEU A 199 11.23 -4.75 36.32
C LEU A 199 11.20 -4.43 37.83
N GLY A 200 10.49 -5.26 38.60
CA GLY A 200 10.35 -5.08 40.04
C GLY A 200 9.10 -4.35 40.52
N ILE A 201 8.17 -3.97 39.64
CA ILE A 201 6.87 -3.42 40.06
C ILE A 201 6.04 -4.49 40.81
N SER A 202 5.35 -4.08 41.87
CA SER A 202 4.40 -4.97 42.55
C SER A 202 3.10 -5.14 41.76
N ALA A 203 2.32 -6.18 42.09
CA ALA A 203 1.04 -6.42 41.45
C ALA A 203 0.02 -5.30 41.73
N GLU A 204 0.08 -4.67 42.91
CA GLU A 204 -0.79 -3.56 43.31
C GLU A 204 -0.46 -2.29 42.51
N GLU A 205 0.82 -1.91 42.44
CA GLU A 205 1.28 -0.80 41.60
C GLU A 205 0.98 -1.04 40.11
N ALA A 206 1.05 -2.28 39.63
CA ALA A 206 0.66 -2.63 38.26
C ALA A 206 -0.85 -2.43 38.01
N MET A 207 -1.70 -2.70 39.01
CA MET A 207 -3.15 -2.48 38.93
C MET A 207 -3.51 -0.99 38.93
N GLU A 208 -2.84 -0.17 39.73
CA GLU A 208 -2.99 1.29 39.70
C GLU A 208 -2.63 1.86 38.33
N GLN A 209 -1.60 1.28 37.70
CA GLN A 209 -1.16 1.67 36.36
C GLN A 209 -2.05 1.14 35.23
N ARG A 210 -3.01 0.25 35.50
CA ARG A 210 -3.78 -0.44 34.46
C ARG A 210 -4.55 0.49 33.54
N ARG A 211 -5.24 1.51 34.10
CA ARG A 211 -6.11 2.39 33.31
C ARG A 211 -5.34 3.25 32.31
N TRP A 212 -4.29 3.96 32.76
CA TRP A 212 -3.49 4.79 31.86
C TRP A 212 -2.72 3.95 30.83
N ARG A 213 -2.31 2.73 31.19
CA ARG A 213 -1.67 1.83 30.22
C ARG A 213 -2.65 1.31 29.20
N GLN A 214 -3.87 0.98 29.61
CA GLN A 214 -4.91 0.59 28.67
C GLN A 214 -5.20 1.74 27.71
N ASP A 215 -5.30 2.96 28.21
CA ASP A 215 -5.46 4.17 27.40
C ASP A 215 -4.27 4.40 26.43
N ALA A 216 -3.04 4.18 26.91
CA ALA A 216 -1.84 4.21 26.06
C ALA A 216 -1.83 3.10 25.00
N VAL A 217 -2.40 1.92 25.29
CA VAL A 217 -2.58 0.82 24.32
C VAL A 217 -3.65 1.12 23.30
N ASP A 218 -4.74 1.71 23.74
CA ASP A 218 -5.88 2.06 22.90
C ASP A 218 -5.53 3.22 21.96
N THR A 219 -4.67 4.15 22.42
CA THR A 219 -4.17 5.29 21.64
C THR A 219 -2.93 4.96 20.81
N ALA A 220 -2.17 3.91 21.18
CA ALA A 220 -0.93 3.58 20.48
C ALA A 220 -1.16 3.36 19.00
N GLY A 221 -0.23 3.84 18.19
CA GLY A 221 -0.29 3.73 16.75
C GLY A 221 0.18 2.38 16.22
N TRP A 222 0.48 2.38 14.94
CA TRP A 222 1.11 1.28 14.24
C TRP A 222 2.53 1.69 13.84
N ALA A 223 3.44 0.73 13.87
CA ALA A 223 4.81 0.91 13.42
C ALA A 223 5.08 0.01 12.21
N ALA A 224 5.54 0.59 11.11
CA ALA A 224 6.03 -0.12 9.95
C ALA A 224 7.56 -0.04 9.92
N THR A 225 8.26 -1.18 10.00
CA THR A 225 9.72 -1.24 10.16
C THR A 225 10.37 -2.19 9.17
N SER A 226 11.58 -1.84 8.71
CA SER A 226 12.38 -2.60 7.77
C SER A 226 13.86 -2.25 7.93
N ASP A 227 14.74 -2.97 7.22
CA ASP A 227 16.17 -2.66 7.18
C ASP A 227 16.50 -1.28 6.56
N TRP A 228 15.55 -0.68 5.83
CA TRP A 228 15.69 0.64 5.18
C TRP A 228 15.08 1.79 6.00
N GLY A 229 14.59 1.49 7.20
CA GLY A 229 13.95 2.43 8.11
C GLY A 229 12.50 2.05 8.44
N GLY A 230 11.77 2.99 9.05
CA GLY A 230 10.38 2.79 9.43
C GLY A 230 9.63 4.09 9.64
N PHE A 231 8.32 3.97 9.85
CA PHE A 231 7.42 5.08 10.15
C PHE A 231 6.28 4.63 11.06
N PHE A 232 5.63 5.59 11.69
CA PHE A 232 4.44 5.39 12.51
C PHE A 232 3.20 5.91 11.79
N PHE A 233 2.05 5.29 12.02
CA PHE A 233 0.77 5.72 11.48
C PHE A 233 -0.39 5.32 12.39
N ASN A 234 -1.47 6.09 12.35
CA ASN A 234 -2.69 5.82 13.10
C ASN A 234 -3.86 5.52 12.13
N ASP A 235 -4.90 4.87 12.67
CA ASP A 235 -6.14 4.55 11.95
C ASP A 235 -7.06 5.78 11.82
N VAL A 236 -6.84 6.80 12.65
CA VAL A 236 -7.58 8.06 12.73
C VAL A 236 -6.58 9.18 12.43
N ASP A 237 -6.95 10.12 11.55
CA ASP A 237 -6.26 11.35 11.15
C ASP A 237 -5.18 11.31 10.06
N ASP A 238 -5.63 11.77 8.88
CA ASP A 238 -4.92 12.73 8.01
C ASP A 238 -5.93 13.81 7.49
N ARG A 239 -7.09 14.02 8.17
CA ARG A 239 -8.18 14.90 7.66
C ARG A 239 -8.28 16.28 8.34
N ASP A 240 -7.52 16.55 9.42
CA ASP A 240 -7.72 17.75 10.24
C ASP A 240 -6.67 18.87 10.07
N ASP A 241 -5.64 18.70 9.24
CA ASP A 241 -4.61 19.73 9.06
C ASP A 241 -4.98 20.87 8.07
N ASP A 242 -6.14 20.80 7.40
CA ASP A 242 -6.55 21.81 6.41
C ASP A 242 -7.55 22.86 6.92
N ASN A 243 -7.91 22.86 8.21
CA ASN A 243 -8.99 23.72 8.72
C ASN A 243 -8.60 24.70 9.84
N GLU A 244 -7.36 25.20 9.82
CA GLU A 244 -6.96 26.39 10.60
C GLU A 244 -6.25 27.41 9.72
N HIS A 245 -6.99 28.22 8.96
CA HIS A 245 -6.59 29.59 8.57
C HIS A 245 -7.82 30.45 8.19
N HIS A 246 -8.86 30.45 9.01
CA HIS A 246 -9.86 31.51 9.01
C HIS A 246 -10.08 32.03 10.43
N GLY A 247 -9.15 32.89 10.86
CA GLY A 247 -9.39 33.91 11.89
C GLY A 247 -8.97 35.25 11.28
N ASP A 248 -9.92 36.10 10.92
CA ASP A 248 -10.45 37.16 11.79
C ASP A 248 -9.57 38.41 11.69
N GLU A 249 -9.79 39.21 10.64
CA GLU A 249 -9.44 40.63 10.68
C GLU A 249 -10.72 41.41 10.96
N GLY A 250 -10.82 41.83 12.22
CA GLY A 250 -11.98 42.47 12.81
C GLY A 250 -12.29 43.85 12.25
N GLU A 251 -13.58 44.15 12.22
CA GLU A 251 -14.10 45.51 12.36
C GLU A 251 -13.73 46.08 13.75
N SER A 252 -13.01 47.20 13.78
CA SER A 252 -13.48 48.43 14.45
C SER A 252 -12.46 49.57 14.49
N GLN A 253 -12.92 50.72 13.98
CA GLN A 253 -12.75 52.08 14.52
C GLN A 253 -11.38 52.76 14.42
N LEU A 254 -11.21 53.71 13.50
CA LEU A 254 -11.51 55.15 13.68
C LEU A 254 -11.43 55.91 12.35
#